data_AF-E4SE20-F1
#
_entry.id   AF-E4SE20-F1
#
_cell.length_a   1.000
_cell.length_b   1.000
_cell.length_c   1.000
_cell.angle_alpha   90.00
_cell.angle_beta   90.00
_cell.angle_gamma   90.00
#
_symmetry.space_group_name_H-M   'P 1'
#
loop_
_entity.id
_entity.type
_entity.pdbx_description
1 polymer ?
#
loop_
_entity_poly.entity_id
_entity_poly.type
_entity_poly.pdbx_seq_one_letter_code
_entity_poly.pdbx_strand_id
1 'polypeptide(L)'
;MYEMNEKEAIILERFTNLLKEAPQMLERQKDLDKFAEEVSKILYSLLIEIIVYSIEKLDDKIKESEDVKENWKNIKRDYRTILMPHAVVVYKRRYYQHKQTGEYAYLVDKFLGIDSYQRLSQHYEEKIKSLFRIHKSFAGVLKELAKASSSTEISAQTIRNKVFKDKKKEEKKQN
;
A
#
# COMPACT_ATOMS: atom_id res chain seq x y z
N MET A 1 15.86 2.21 -26.09
CA MET A 1 16.60 2.01 -24.83
C MET A 1 15.72 2.47 -23.69
N TYR A 2 15.68 1.72 -22.59
CA TYR A 2 14.99 2.17 -21.37
C TYR A 2 15.83 3.28 -20.74
N GLU A 3 15.28 4.48 -20.65
CA GLU A 3 15.90 5.59 -19.91
C GLU A 3 15.41 5.57 -18.48
N MET A 4 16.34 5.30 -17.57
CA MET A 4 16.08 5.29 -16.14
C MET A 4 15.85 6.72 -15.66
N ASN A 5 14.68 6.97 -15.05
CA ASN A 5 14.39 8.27 -14.47
C ASN A 5 15.05 8.46 -13.09
N GLU A 6 15.07 9.71 -12.62
CA GLU A 6 15.71 10.09 -11.35
C GLU A 6 15.24 9.23 -10.15
N LYS A 7 13.94 8.95 -10.03
CA LYS A 7 13.43 8.11 -8.93
C LYS A 7 13.94 6.67 -9.02
N GLU A 8 14.01 6.11 -10.23
CA GLU A 8 14.56 4.77 -10.44
C GLU A 8 16.04 4.69 -10.10
N ALA A 9 16.81 5.71 -10.49
CA ALA A 9 18.23 5.81 -10.17
C ALA A 9 18.45 5.84 -8.65
N ILE A 10 17.68 6.65 -7.92
CA ILE A 10 17.76 6.76 -6.46
C ILE A 10 17.43 5.41 -5.78
N ILE A 11 16.35 4.74 -6.21
CA ILE A 11 15.98 3.43 -5.63
C ILE A 11 17.08 2.39 -5.88
N LEU A 12 17.62 2.33 -7.11
CA LEU A 12 18.68 1.40 -7.48
C LEU A 12 19.97 1.67 -6.71
N GLU A 13 20.36 2.94 -6.57
CA GLU A 13 21.52 3.35 -5.80
C GLU A 13 21.39 2.93 -4.33
N ARG A 14 20.25 3.22 -3.69
CA ARG A 14 20.00 2.83 -2.29
C ARG A 14 20.07 1.32 -2.09
N PHE A 15 19.48 0.53 -2.99
CA PHE A 15 19.57 -0.93 -2.93
C PHE A 15 21.01 -1.42 -3.10
N THR A 16 21.75 -0.84 -4.04
CA THR A 16 23.16 -1.18 -4.29
C THR A 16 24.03 -0.83 -3.09
N ASN A 17 23.81 0.32 -2.45
CA ASN A 17 24.56 0.74 -1.27
C ASN A 17 24.28 -0.19 -0.09
N LEU A 18 23.01 -0.57 0.14
CA LEU A 18 22.66 -1.57 1.15
C LEU A 18 23.42 -2.89 0.94
N LEU A 19 23.47 -3.40 -0.29
CA LEU A 19 24.20 -4.63 -0.60
C LEU A 19 25.71 -4.50 -0.36
N LYS A 20 26.29 -3.33 -0.64
CA LYS A 20 27.72 -3.07 -0.43
C LYS A 20 28.09 -2.96 1.04
N GLU A 21 27.20 -2.40 1.86
CA GLU A 21 27.43 -2.08 3.28
C GLU A 21 27.02 -3.22 4.23
N ALA A 22 26.10 -4.08 3.81
CA ALA A 22 25.57 -5.16 4.65
C ALA A 22 26.65 -6.07 5.27
N PRO A 23 27.73 -6.49 4.57
CA PRO A 23 28.79 -7.29 5.19
C PRO A 23 29.50 -6.54 6.34
N GLN A 24 29.84 -5.26 6.14
CA GLN A 24 30.51 -4.47 7.18
C GLN A 24 29.55 -4.13 8.33
N MET A 25 28.26 -3.96 8.05
CA MET A 25 27.24 -3.83 9.11
C MET A 25 27.24 -5.07 10.00
N LEU A 26 27.21 -6.27 9.40
CA LEU A 26 27.25 -7.55 10.13
C LEU A 26 28.54 -7.68 10.96
N GLU A 27 29.70 -7.40 10.37
CA GLU A 27 31.01 -7.45 11.05
C GLU A 27 31.10 -6.51 12.27
N ARG A 28 30.52 -5.31 12.17
CA ARG A 28 30.51 -4.31 13.25
C ARG A 28 29.57 -4.69 14.37
N GLN A 29 28.39 -5.21 14.02
CA GLN A 29 27.32 -5.46 14.97
C GLN A 29 27.53 -6.74 15.77
N LYS A 30 28.10 -7.79 15.13
CA LYS A 30 28.35 -9.11 15.73
C LYS A 30 27.14 -9.72 16.44
N ASP A 31 25.95 -9.38 15.97
CA ASP A 31 24.65 -9.75 16.53
C ASP A 31 23.69 -9.93 15.35
N LEU A 32 23.31 -11.18 15.09
CA LEU A 32 22.52 -11.55 13.92
C LEU A 32 21.11 -10.94 13.97
N ASP A 33 20.50 -10.88 15.15
CA ASP A 33 19.13 -10.40 15.31
C ASP A 33 19.06 -8.90 15.07
N LYS A 34 20.01 -8.14 15.64
CA LYS A 34 20.10 -6.70 15.40
C LYS A 34 20.43 -6.38 13.94
N PHE A 35 21.28 -7.19 13.30
CA PHE A 35 21.58 -7.05 11.87
C PHE A 35 20.34 -7.27 11.01
N ALA A 36 19.61 -8.36 11.26
CA ALA A 36 18.38 -8.65 10.55
C ALA A 36 17.33 -7.55 10.74
N GLU A 37 17.20 -6.98 11.94
CA GLU A 37 16.26 -5.89 12.22
C GLU A 37 16.63 -4.62 11.43
N GLU A 38 17.90 -4.24 11.41
CA GLU A 38 18.38 -3.03 10.75
C GLU A 38 18.25 -3.12 9.22
N VAL A 39 18.68 -4.24 8.63
CA VAL A 39 18.52 -4.50 7.19
C VAL A 39 17.03 -4.53 6.82
N SER A 40 16.18 -5.14 7.64
CA SER A 40 14.73 -5.18 7.40
C SER A 40 14.11 -3.78 7.36
N LYS A 41 14.50 -2.87 8.27
CA LYS A 41 14.01 -1.48 8.26
C LYS A 41 14.34 -0.77 6.94
N ILE A 42 15.57 -0.94 6.44
CA ILE A 42 15.99 -0.33 5.16
C ILE A 42 15.22 -0.95 3.99
N LEU A 43 15.08 -2.28 3.97
CA LEU A 43 14.33 -2.98 2.92
C LEU A 43 12.83 -2.62 2.92
N TYR A 44 12.21 -2.41 4.08
CA TYR A 44 10.81 -1.96 4.16
C TYR A 44 10.63 -0.54 3.60
N SER A 45 11.58 0.37 3.86
CA SER A 45 11.57 1.70 3.23
C SER A 45 11.68 1.59 1.70
N LEU A 46 12.60 0.77 1.20
CA LEU A 46 12.75 0.52 -0.23
C LEU A 46 11.50 -0.11 -0.86
N LEU A 47 10.88 -1.06 -0.17
CA LEU A 47 9.63 -1.68 -0.60
C LEU A 47 8.53 -0.63 -0.80
N ILE A 48 8.36 0.29 0.17
CA ILE A 48 7.35 1.36 0.08
C ILE A 48 7.63 2.25 -1.13
N GLU A 49 8.88 2.66 -1.33
CA GLU A 49 9.27 3.51 -2.47
C GLU A 49 9.01 2.83 -3.81
N ILE A 50 9.36 1.55 -3.94
CA ILE A 50 9.10 0.76 -5.16
C ILE A 50 7.60 0.68 -5.44
N ILE A 51 6.77 0.42 -4.41
CA ILE A 51 5.31 0.36 -4.58
C ILE A 51 4.76 1.71 -5.02
N VAL A 52 5.13 2.81 -4.33
CA VAL A 52 4.67 4.16 -4.67
C VAL A 52 5.08 4.52 -6.09
N TYR A 53 6.35 4.32 -6.42
CA TYR A 53 6.90 4.54 -7.75
C TYR A 53 6.12 3.79 -8.83
N SER A 54 5.86 2.50 -8.61
CA SER A 54 5.16 1.64 -9.57
C SER A 54 3.73 2.10 -9.81
N ILE A 55 3.01 2.51 -8.74
CA ILE A 55 1.64 3.01 -8.86
C ILE A 55 1.62 4.35 -9.60
N GLU A 56 2.53 5.27 -9.28
CA GLU A 56 2.58 6.58 -9.95
C GLU A 56 2.95 6.45 -11.43
N LYS A 57 3.84 5.51 -11.77
CA LYS A 57 4.15 5.19 -13.18
C LYS A 57 3.00 4.55 -13.90
N LEU A 58 2.23 3.69 -13.24
CA LEU A 58 1.00 3.16 -13.81
C LEU A 58 -0.02 4.28 -14.06
N ASP A 59 -0.18 5.23 -13.13
CA ASP A 59 -1.06 6.39 -13.31
C ASP A 59 -0.58 7.30 -14.47
N ASP A 60 0.72 7.48 -14.64
CA ASP A 60 1.30 8.15 -15.81
C ASP A 60 0.99 7.40 -17.11
N LYS A 61 1.17 6.07 -17.14
CA LYS A 61 0.85 5.24 -18.30
C LYS A 61 -0.64 5.29 -18.65
N ILE A 62 -1.52 5.27 -17.65
CA ILE A 62 -2.96 5.41 -17.83
C ILE A 62 -3.30 6.78 -18.42
N LYS A 63 -2.69 7.86 -17.93
CA LYS A 63 -2.90 9.21 -18.50
C LYS A 63 -2.53 9.26 -19.99
N GLU A 64 -1.46 8.57 -20.37
CA GLU A 64 -0.94 8.63 -21.75
C GLU A 64 -1.69 7.74 -22.74
N SER A 65 -2.62 6.88 -22.28
CA SER A 65 -3.42 6.03 -23.16
C SER A 65 -4.39 6.86 -24.02
N GLU A 66 -4.67 6.36 -25.23
CA GLU A 66 -5.58 7.01 -26.18
C GLU A 66 -6.99 7.13 -25.61
N ASP A 67 -7.53 6.05 -25.04
CA ASP A 67 -8.84 6.05 -24.37
C ASP A 67 -8.96 7.15 -23.30
N VAL A 68 -7.94 7.32 -22.46
CA VAL A 68 -7.98 8.34 -21.41
C VAL A 68 -7.87 9.74 -22.00
N LYS A 69 -7.01 9.95 -23.00
CA LYS A 69 -6.89 11.24 -23.70
C LYS A 69 -8.19 11.64 -24.40
N GLU A 70 -8.89 10.69 -25.01
CA GLU A 70 -10.13 10.91 -25.74
C GLU A 70 -11.32 11.10 -24.80
N ASN A 71 -11.47 10.24 -23.79
CA ASN A 71 -12.70 10.13 -23.02
C ASN A 71 -12.66 10.82 -21.65
N TRP A 72 -11.48 11.17 -21.12
CA TRP A 72 -11.35 11.66 -19.75
C TRP A 72 -10.64 13.01 -19.67
N LYS A 73 -11.10 13.86 -18.74
CA LYS A 73 -10.48 15.13 -18.38
C LYS A 73 -9.82 14.99 -17.03
N ASN A 74 -8.53 15.32 -16.93
CA ASN A 74 -7.84 15.42 -15.65
C ASN A 74 -8.35 16.64 -14.88
N ILE A 75 -8.86 16.41 -13.67
CA ILE A 75 -9.43 17.47 -12.82
C ILE A 75 -8.42 17.95 -11.78
N LYS A 76 -7.74 17.00 -11.13
CA LYS A 76 -6.75 17.28 -10.09
C LYS A 76 -5.86 16.07 -9.84
N ARG A 77 -4.86 16.26 -8.98
CA ARG A 77 -4.15 15.18 -8.31
C ARG A 77 -4.37 15.24 -6.81
N ASP A 78 -4.54 14.08 -6.20
CA ASP A 78 -4.70 13.90 -4.77
C ASP A 78 -3.75 12.80 -4.26
N TYR A 79 -3.64 12.69 -2.94
CA TYR A 79 -2.89 11.61 -2.29
C TYR A 79 -3.85 10.53 -1.80
N ARG A 80 -3.41 9.28 -1.90
CA ARG A 80 -4.07 8.13 -1.29
C ARG A 80 -3.12 7.44 -0.33
N THR A 81 -3.66 7.03 0.82
CA THR A 81 -2.97 6.17 1.78
C THR A 81 -3.63 4.79 1.81
N ILE A 82 -2.83 3.74 1.65
CA ILE A 82 -3.22 2.34 1.83
C ILE A 82 -2.31 1.71 2.88
N LEU A 83 -2.94 1.13 3.91
CA LEU A 83 -2.24 0.34 4.93
C LEU A 83 -2.10 -1.11 4.47
N MET A 84 -0.89 -1.62 4.58
CA MET A 84 -0.50 -3.00 4.30
C MET A 84 0.19 -3.58 5.54
N PRO A 85 0.36 -4.91 5.64
CA PRO A 85 0.91 -5.53 6.85
C PRO A 85 2.28 -4.97 7.29
N HIS A 86 3.14 -4.61 6.32
CA HIS A 86 4.51 -4.10 6.58
C HIS A 86 4.78 -2.77 5.88
N ALA A 87 3.74 -2.05 5.45
CA ALA A 87 3.91 -0.82 4.68
C ALA A 87 2.72 0.13 4.85
N VAL A 88 3.03 1.43 4.97
CA VAL A 88 2.07 2.52 4.80
C VAL A 88 2.39 3.18 3.48
N VAL A 89 1.58 2.90 2.46
CA VAL A 89 1.83 3.38 1.09
C VAL A 89 1.04 4.66 0.89
N VAL A 90 1.75 5.77 0.67
CA VAL A 90 1.17 7.06 0.32
C VAL A 90 1.61 7.42 -1.10
N TYR A 91 0.67 7.46 -2.05
CA TYR A 91 0.96 7.72 -3.45
C TYR A 91 0.08 8.82 -4.02
N LYS A 92 0.57 9.52 -5.04
CA LYS A 92 -0.19 10.52 -5.78
C LYS A 92 -0.93 9.88 -6.94
N ARG A 93 -2.16 10.30 -7.19
CA ARG A 93 -2.99 9.78 -8.27
C ARG A 93 -3.81 10.89 -8.92
N ARG A 94 -4.34 10.62 -10.11
CA ARG A 94 -5.16 11.58 -10.87
C ARG A 94 -6.64 11.30 -10.68
N TYR A 95 -7.39 12.39 -10.47
CA TYR A 95 -8.85 12.38 -10.48
C TYR A 95 -9.34 12.82 -11.86
N TYR A 96 -10.20 12.02 -12.46
CA TYR A 96 -10.71 12.26 -13.80
C TYR A 96 -12.22 12.48 -13.78
N GLN A 97 -12.70 13.22 -14.78
CA GLN A 97 -14.10 13.30 -15.16
C GLN A 97 -14.25 12.78 -16.59
N HIS A 98 -15.16 11.85 -16.82
CA HIS A 98 -15.49 11.35 -18.14
C HIS A 98 -16.21 12.45 -18.92
N LYS A 99 -15.76 12.73 -20.15
CA LYS A 99 -16.23 13.87 -20.95
C LYS A 99 -17.70 13.73 -21.38
N GLN A 100 -18.13 12.51 -21.70
CA GLN A 100 -19.50 12.24 -22.15
C GLN A 100 -20.49 12.03 -20.98
N THR A 101 -20.22 11.10 -20.07
CA THR A 101 -21.13 10.76 -18.96
C THR A 101 -21.04 11.71 -17.76
N GLY A 102 -19.97 12.49 -17.64
CA GLY A 102 -19.69 13.28 -16.44
C GLY A 102 -19.26 12.47 -15.22
N GLU A 103 -19.09 11.14 -15.34
CA GLU A 103 -18.66 10.26 -14.24
C GLU A 103 -17.27 10.66 -13.75
N TYR A 104 -17.06 10.61 -12.44
CA TYR A 104 -15.75 10.84 -11.85
C TYR A 104 -15.08 9.56 -11.37
N ALA A 105 -13.78 9.43 -11.61
CA ALA A 105 -13.02 8.24 -11.23
C ALA A 105 -11.54 8.51 -10.93
N TYR A 106 -10.98 7.68 -10.04
CA TYR A 106 -9.55 7.44 -9.93
C TYR A 106 -9.20 6.21 -10.76
N LEU A 107 -8.68 6.40 -11.98
CA LEU A 107 -8.50 5.30 -12.92
C LEU A 107 -7.44 4.29 -12.45
N VAL A 108 -6.35 4.77 -11.83
CA VAL A 108 -5.34 3.88 -11.26
C VAL A 108 -5.88 3.01 -10.12
N ASP A 109 -6.76 3.56 -9.28
CA ASP A 109 -7.43 2.77 -8.23
C ASP A 109 -8.31 1.67 -8.83
N LYS A 110 -9.13 2.02 -9.84
CA LYS A 110 -9.98 1.06 -10.55
C LYS A 110 -9.15 -0.06 -11.15
N PHE A 111 -8.01 0.27 -11.77
CA PHE A 111 -7.08 -0.70 -12.34
C PHE A 111 -6.51 -1.65 -11.27
N LEU A 112 -6.19 -1.12 -10.10
CA LEU A 112 -5.62 -1.88 -8.98
C LEU A 112 -6.70 -2.61 -8.13
N GLY A 113 -7.98 -2.50 -8.49
CA GLY A 113 -9.08 -3.08 -7.70
C GLY A 113 -9.23 -2.43 -6.31
N ILE A 114 -8.83 -1.16 -6.16
CA ILE A 114 -8.93 -0.43 -4.89
C ILE A 114 -10.27 0.28 -4.83
N ASP A 115 -11.12 -0.15 -3.89
CA ASP A 115 -12.44 0.41 -3.70
C ASP A 115 -12.39 1.86 -3.16
N SER A 116 -13.48 2.59 -3.44
CA SER A 116 -13.74 3.88 -2.80
C SER A 116 -13.69 3.74 -1.27
N TYR A 117 -13.00 4.66 -0.61
CA TYR A 117 -12.76 4.66 0.84
C TYR A 117 -12.01 3.44 1.42
N GLN A 118 -11.47 2.54 0.59
CA GLN A 118 -10.61 1.45 1.05
C GLN A 118 -9.32 1.98 1.68
N ARG A 119 -9.14 1.77 2.99
CA ARG A 119 -7.94 2.19 3.75
C ARG A 119 -6.90 1.08 3.92
N LEU A 120 -7.31 -0.17 3.77
CA LEU A 120 -6.44 -1.35 3.94
C LEU A 120 -6.31 -2.06 2.60
N SER A 121 -5.16 -2.63 2.29
CA SER A 121 -5.06 -3.64 1.24
C SER A 121 -5.99 -4.81 1.55
N GLN A 122 -6.50 -5.46 0.51
CA GLN A 122 -7.42 -6.59 0.66
C GLN A 122 -6.81 -7.72 1.51
N HIS A 123 -5.55 -8.07 1.23
CA HIS A 123 -4.81 -9.07 2.00
C HIS A 123 -4.72 -8.69 3.48
N TYR A 124 -4.53 -7.41 3.80
CA TYR A 124 -4.45 -6.99 5.21
C TYR A 124 -5.81 -7.08 5.90
N GLU A 125 -6.88 -6.75 5.20
CA GLU A 125 -8.24 -6.92 5.70
C GLU A 125 -8.55 -8.41 6.00
N GLU A 126 -8.13 -9.32 5.12
CA GLU A 126 -8.24 -10.77 5.33
C GLU A 126 -7.43 -11.24 6.55
N LYS A 127 -6.19 -10.76 6.70
CA LYS A 127 -5.35 -11.05 7.87
C LYS A 127 -6.04 -10.60 9.17
N ILE A 128 -6.61 -9.40 9.19
CA ILE A 128 -7.34 -8.88 10.35
C ILE A 128 -8.57 -9.74 10.68
N LYS A 129 -9.34 -10.15 9.67
CA LYS A 129 -10.50 -11.03 9.86
C LYS A 129 -10.08 -12.40 10.38
N SER A 130 -9.00 -12.97 9.86
CA SER A 130 -8.42 -14.23 10.34
C SER A 130 -8.01 -14.14 11.81
N LEU A 131 -7.24 -13.10 12.19
CA LEU A 131 -6.84 -12.87 13.57
C LEU A 131 -8.05 -12.69 14.49
N PHE A 132 -9.10 -12.00 14.03
CA PHE A 132 -10.32 -11.82 14.83
C PHE A 132 -11.05 -13.15 15.08
N ARG A 133 -11.07 -14.08 14.11
CA ARG A 133 -11.65 -15.41 14.31
C ARG A 133 -10.95 -16.20 15.42
N ILE A 134 -9.64 -16.01 15.56
CA ILE A 134 -8.80 -16.68 16.58
C ILE A 134 -8.97 -15.99 17.94
N HIS A 135 -8.71 -14.69 18.01
CA HIS A 135 -8.64 -13.96 19.28
C HIS A 135 -9.99 -13.50 19.82
N LYS A 136 -11.03 -13.49 18.97
CA LYS A 136 -12.42 -13.08 19.27
C LYS A 136 -12.54 -11.73 20.00
N SER A 137 -11.52 -10.87 19.91
CA SER A 137 -11.44 -9.59 20.60
C SER A 137 -10.59 -8.60 19.82
N PHE A 138 -11.00 -7.32 19.80
CA PHE A 138 -10.25 -6.26 19.12
C PHE A 138 -8.87 -6.03 19.73
N ALA A 139 -8.78 -6.08 21.07
CA ALA A 139 -7.52 -5.95 21.78
C ALA A 139 -6.55 -7.09 21.45
N GLY A 140 -7.05 -8.33 21.35
CA GLY A 140 -6.22 -9.48 20.95
C GLY A 140 -5.67 -9.33 19.54
N VAL A 141 -6.51 -8.90 18.58
CA VAL A 141 -6.06 -8.61 17.21
C VAL A 141 -5.02 -7.50 17.18
N LEU A 142 -5.26 -6.38 17.88
CA LEU A 142 -4.31 -5.27 17.94
C LEU A 142 -2.98 -5.69 18.53
N LYS A 143 -2.99 -6.47 19.61
CA LYS A 143 -1.78 -7.01 20.23
C LYS A 143 -0.99 -7.88 19.25
N GLU A 144 -1.68 -8.72 18.48
CA GLU A 144 -1.02 -9.60 17.52
C GLU A 144 -0.48 -8.83 16.31
N LEU A 145 -1.22 -7.83 15.82
CA LEU A 145 -0.74 -6.92 14.78
C LEU A 145 0.48 -6.12 15.23
N ALA A 146 0.49 -5.62 16.47
CA ALA A 146 1.60 -4.86 17.04
C ALA A 146 2.87 -5.70 17.19
N LYS A 147 2.76 -7.00 17.51
CA LYS A 147 3.92 -7.90 17.49
C LYS A 147 4.48 -8.12 16.08
N ALA A 148 3.60 -8.14 15.08
CA ALA A 148 3.95 -8.46 13.70
C ALA A 148 4.37 -7.24 12.87
N SER A 149 4.10 -6.02 13.34
CA SER A 149 4.35 -4.78 12.58
C SER A 149 5.45 -3.94 13.22
N SER A 150 6.46 -3.57 12.45
CA SER A 150 7.47 -2.59 12.84
C SER A 150 7.04 -1.13 12.62
N SER A 151 5.90 -0.85 11.97
CA SER A 151 5.58 0.53 11.54
C SER A 151 4.12 0.90 11.23
N THR A 152 3.14 -0.01 11.35
CA THR A 152 1.75 0.27 10.92
C THR A 152 0.78 0.31 12.10
N GLU A 153 0.44 1.51 12.58
CA GLU A 153 -0.61 1.68 13.59
C GLU A 153 -2.02 1.62 12.94
N ILE A 154 -2.84 0.66 13.39
CA ILE A 154 -4.27 0.61 13.06
C ILE A 154 -5.10 0.89 14.30
N SER A 155 -6.12 1.74 14.17
CA SER A 155 -7.08 1.98 15.26
C SER A 155 -8.08 0.83 15.47
N ALA A 156 -8.50 0.61 16.71
CA ALA A 156 -9.57 -0.35 17.05
C ALA A 156 -10.86 -0.14 16.24
N GLN A 157 -11.19 1.13 15.94
CA GLN A 157 -12.36 1.48 15.12
C GLN A 157 -12.23 0.99 13.67
N THR A 158 -11.02 0.99 13.10
CA THR A 158 -10.77 0.47 11.76
C THR A 158 -11.00 -1.03 11.71
N ILE A 159 -10.54 -1.77 12.73
CA ILE A 159 -10.77 -3.21 12.85
C ILE A 159 -12.27 -3.50 13.02
N ARG A 160 -12.96 -2.78 13.92
CA ARG A 160 -14.41 -2.90 14.13
C ARG A 160 -15.18 -2.73 12.83
N ASN A 161 -14.90 -1.66 12.08
CA ASN A 161 -15.56 -1.41 10.81
C ASN A 161 -15.36 -2.55 9.81
N LYS A 162 -14.17 -3.17 9.74
CA LYS A 162 -13.88 -4.24 8.78
C LYS A 162 -14.47 -5.59 9.18
N VAL A 163 -14.42 -5.95 10.47
CA VAL A 163 -15.00 -7.20 10.98
C VAL A 163 -16.53 -7.19 10.86
N PHE A 164 -17.18 -6.05 11.08
CA PHE A 164 -18.65 -5.98 11.12
C PHE A 164 -19.32 -5.49 9.82
N LYS A 165 -18.58 -4.94 8.84
CA LYS A 165 -19.16 -4.54 7.54
C LYS A 165 -19.63 -5.74 6.71
N ASP A 166 -19.05 -6.92 6.92
CA ASP A 166 -19.46 -8.15 6.23
C ASP A 166 -20.77 -8.73 6.78
N LYS A 167 -21.02 -8.64 8.10
CA LYS A 167 -22.30 -9.10 8.70
C LYS A 167 -23.51 -8.41 8.07
N LYS A 168 -23.42 -7.09 7.81
CA LYS A 168 -24.48 -6.32 7.16
C LYS A 168 -24.66 -6.63 5.66
N LYS A 169 -23.65 -7.20 4.98
CA LYS A 169 -23.77 -7.64 3.58
C LYS A 169 -24.37 -9.04 3.49
N GLU A 170 -24.14 -9.89 4.48
CA GLU A 170 -24.74 -11.24 4.57
C GLU A 170 -26.24 -11.17 4.92
N GLU A 171 -26.64 -10.30 5.84
CA GLU A 171 -28.06 -10.07 6.20
C GLU A 171 -28.88 -9.47 5.05
N LYS A 172 -28.25 -8.72 4.14
CA LYS A 172 -28.91 -8.12 2.95
C LYS A 172 -29.03 -9.06 1.75
N LYS A 173 -28.39 -10.24 1.78
CA LYS A 173 -28.52 -11.26 0.72
C LYS A 173 -29.57 -12.33 1.05
N GLN A 174 -30.17 -12.25 2.24
CA GLN A 174 -31.19 -13.18 2.73
C GLN A 174 -32.60 -12.55 2.81
N ASN A 175 -32.74 -11.28 2.39
CA ASN A 175 -34.03 -10.56 2.29
C ASN A 175 -34.29 -10.17 0.84
#